data_AF-A0A970WZU8-F1
#
_entry.id   AF-A0A970WZU8-F1
#
_cell.length_a   1.000
_cell.length_b   1.000
_cell.length_c   1.000
_cell.angle_alpha   90.00
_cell.angle_beta   90.00
_cell.angle_gamma   90.00
#
_symmetry.space_group_name_H-M   'P 1'
#
loop_
_entity.id
_entity.type
_entity.pdbx_description
1 polymer ?
#
loop_
_entity_poly.entity_id
_entity_poly.type
_entity_poly.pdbx_seq_one_letter_code
_entity_poly.pdbx_strand_id
1 'polypeptide(L)'
;MKYLPITILLLTVGLFHACDLDEYNPSGVTAETVFSTPEGFETLVNACYVNLRKEFYGTEDILLMTEGGTDCWFNNEKSFYNKQTTRYMNLASDLTKFNNPWKRMYDPINLCNAAIGRADGAGFPNDSIRDAKVAEAHFLRAYYNWMIVEQWGGVILRTEETAGPVLSAQRSSVDDFYEVILDDIDFAVSHLPMSQVEIGRPDKKAALALQARLALTRA
;
A
#
# COMPACT_ATOMS: atom_id res chain seq x y z
N MET A 1 19.91 -63.44 -24.09
CA MET A 1 19.44 -62.06 -24.38
C MET A 1 17.95 -61.82 -24.09
N LYS A 2 17.20 -62.74 -23.45
CA LYS A 2 15.75 -62.58 -23.22
C LYS A 2 15.35 -61.66 -22.04
N TYR A 3 16.30 -61.34 -21.15
CA TYR A 3 16.02 -60.52 -19.95
C TYR A 3 16.51 -59.07 -20.06
N LEU A 4 17.29 -58.74 -21.09
CA LEU A 4 17.82 -57.40 -21.36
C LEU A 4 16.73 -56.31 -21.50
N PRO A 5 15.56 -56.55 -22.15
CA PRO A 5 14.52 -55.52 -22.22
C PRO A 5 13.80 -55.30 -20.88
N ILE A 6 13.75 -56.31 -20.00
CA ILE A 6 13.09 -56.23 -18.70
C ILE A 6 13.97 -55.47 -17.69
N THR A 7 15.28 -55.66 -17.73
CA THR A 7 16.22 -54.87 -16.91
C THR A 7 16.29 -53.40 -17.31
N ILE A 8 16.14 -53.06 -18.60
CA ILE A 8 16.09 -51.67 -19.08
C ILE A 8 14.77 -50.99 -18.65
N LEU A 9 13.65 -51.71 -18.64
CA LEU A 9 12.36 -51.19 -18.18
C LEU A 9 12.34 -50.93 -16.66
N LEU A 10 12.96 -51.80 -15.86
CA LEU A 10 13.09 -51.59 -14.41
C LEU A 10 14.04 -50.43 -14.06
N LEU A 11 15.10 -50.19 -14.86
CA LEU A 11 16.00 -49.06 -14.66
C LEU A 11 15.35 -47.70 -15.01
N THR A 12 14.42 -47.68 -15.97
CA THR A 12 13.74 -46.46 -16.43
C THR A 12 12.60 -46.02 -15.50
N VAL A 13 11.94 -46.96 -14.81
CA VAL A 13 10.92 -46.64 -13.80
C VAL A 13 11.54 -46.05 -12.52
N GLY A 14 12.79 -46.41 -12.19
CA GLY A 14 13.51 -45.84 -11.05
C GLY A 14 13.99 -44.39 -11.24
N LEU A 15 13.97 -43.86 -12.47
CA LEU A 15 14.44 -42.50 -12.80
C LEU A 15 13.36 -41.42 -12.65
N PHE A 16 12.11 -41.79 -12.35
CA PHE A 16 11.00 -40.84 -12.18
C PHE A 16 10.60 -40.57 -10.72
N HIS A 17 11.34 -41.08 -9.73
CA HIS A 17 11.27 -40.54 -8.38
C HIS A 17 12.13 -39.28 -8.30
N ALA A 18 11.64 -38.21 -8.93
CA ALA A 18 12.07 -36.87 -8.58
C ALA A 18 11.63 -36.64 -7.12
N CYS A 19 12.61 -36.51 -6.23
CA CYS A 19 12.37 -36.02 -4.89
C CYS A 19 11.76 -34.63 -5.04
N ASP A 20 10.54 -34.43 -4.54
CA ASP A 20 10.05 -33.07 -4.31
C ASP A 20 11.03 -32.45 -3.32
N LEU A 21 11.81 -31.47 -3.79
CA LEU A 21 12.79 -30.79 -2.96
C LEU A 21 12.05 -29.63 -2.28
N ASP A 22 11.71 -29.81 -1.00
CA ASP A 22 11.28 -28.70 -0.16
C ASP A 22 12.46 -27.72 -0.04
N GLU A 23 12.45 -26.67 -0.89
CA GLU A 23 13.41 -25.57 -0.83
C GLU A 23 13.17 -24.74 0.43
N TYR A 24 13.66 -25.25 1.57
CA TYR A 24 13.74 -24.51 2.81
C TYR A 24 14.97 -23.60 2.77
N ASN A 25 14.76 -22.28 2.76
CA ASN A 25 15.83 -21.30 2.89
C ASN A 25 16.04 -20.92 4.37
N PRO A 26 16.99 -21.53 5.11
CA PRO A 26 17.22 -21.26 6.53
C PRO A 26 17.72 -19.83 6.81
N SER A 27 18.25 -19.12 5.80
CA SER A 27 18.62 -17.71 5.90
C SER A 27 17.54 -16.77 5.35
N GLY A 28 16.50 -17.33 4.74
CA GLY A 28 15.35 -16.59 4.20
C GLY A 28 14.48 -16.14 5.34
N VAL A 29 14.65 -14.88 5.76
CA VAL A 29 13.72 -14.27 6.71
C VAL A 29 12.39 -14.07 5.97
N THR A 30 11.41 -14.94 6.21
CA THR A 30 10.09 -14.83 5.58
C THR A 30 9.27 -13.74 6.25
N ALA A 31 8.40 -13.06 5.50
CA ALA A 31 7.50 -12.05 6.05
C ALA A 31 6.64 -12.60 7.20
N GLU A 32 6.25 -13.88 7.12
CA GLU A 32 5.52 -14.57 8.18
C GLU A 32 6.34 -14.70 9.46
N THR A 33 7.64 -15.03 9.35
CA THR A 33 8.53 -15.11 10.51
C THR A 33 8.80 -13.73 11.09
N VAL A 34 9.06 -12.71 10.26
CA VAL A 34 9.36 -11.34 10.74
C VAL A 34 8.15 -10.73 11.44
N PHE A 35 6.98 -10.76 10.81
CA PHE A 35 5.83 -9.98 11.28
C PHE A 35 5.02 -10.67 12.36
N SER A 36 5.46 -11.85 12.83
CA SER A 36 4.82 -12.63 13.90
C SER A 36 5.13 -12.13 15.32
N THR A 37 6.05 -11.17 15.47
CA THR A 37 6.35 -10.53 16.75
C THR A 37 5.96 -9.06 16.76
N PRO A 38 5.65 -8.46 17.93
CA PRO A 38 5.30 -7.05 18.02
C PRO A 38 6.38 -6.13 17.44
N GLU A 39 7.66 -6.44 17.69
CA GLU A 39 8.79 -5.66 17.18
C GLU A 39 8.93 -5.77 15.67
N GLY A 40 8.74 -6.97 15.12
CA GLY A 40 8.78 -7.17 13.69
C GLY A 40 7.59 -6.53 12.98
N PHE A 41 6.41 -6.62 13.57
CA PHE A 41 5.21 -5.93 13.08
C PHE A 41 5.38 -4.40 13.11
N GLU A 42 6.04 -3.84 14.12
CA GLU A 42 6.38 -2.41 14.16
C GLU A 42 7.20 -1.99 12.91
N THR A 43 8.11 -2.86 12.43
CA THR A 43 8.86 -2.56 11.19
C THR A 43 7.96 -2.49 9.95
N LEU A 44 6.91 -3.32 9.89
CA LEU A 44 5.92 -3.30 8.82
C LEU A 44 5.07 -2.03 8.88
N VAL A 45 4.61 -1.63 10.07
CA VAL A 45 3.90 -0.36 10.26
C VAL A 45 4.79 0.82 9.87
N ASN A 46 6.07 0.82 10.30
CA ASN A 46 7.03 1.85 9.90
C ASN A 46 7.23 1.92 8.39
N ALA A 47 7.22 0.78 7.69
CA ALA A 47 7.31 0.75 6.23
C ALA A 47 6.12 1.46 5.56
N CYS A 48 4.92 1.41 6.16
CA CYS A 48 3.75 2.12 5.67
C CYS A 48 3.94 3.65 5.62
N TYR A 49 4.82 4.22 6.46
CA TYR A 49 5.11 5.66 6.52
C TYR A 49 6.16 6.13 5.51
N VAL A 50 7.04 5.25 5.03
CA VAL A 50 8.24 5.65 4.26
C VAL A 50 7.85 6.47 3.03
N ASN A 51 6.81 6.04 2.32
CA ASN A 51 6.34 6.74 1.13
C ASN A 51 5.71 8.09 1.46
N LEU A 52 4.99 8.23 2.58
CA LEU A 52 4.42 9.52 2.99
C LEU A 52 5.50 10.61 3.10
N ARG A 53 6.59 10.31 3.81
CA ARG A 53 7.68 11.27 4.03
C ARG A 53 8.51 11.50 2.77
N LYS A 54 8.96 10.41 2.14
CA LYS A 54 10.00 10.49 1.10
C LYS A 54 9.41 10.84 -0.26
N GLU A 55 8.31 10.19 -0.61
CA GLU A 55 7.78 10.23 -1.97
C GLU A 55 6.59 11.18 -2.05
N PHE A 56 5.68 11.16 -1.07
CA PHE A 56 4.45 11.95 -1.08
C PHE A 56 4.69 13.43 -0.82
N TYR A 57 5.30 13.75 0.33
CA TYR A 57 5.61 15.14 0.71
C TYR A 57 7.08 15.54 0.50
N GLY A 58 7.92 14.59 0.08
CA GLY A 58 9.35 14.83 -0.18
C GLY A 58 9.67 15.18 -1.63
N THR A 59 8.68 15.13 -2.53
CA THR A 59 8.87 15.36 -3.97
C THR A 59 7.94 16.44 -4.50
N GLU A 60 8.40 17.13 -5.55
CA GLU A 60 7.67 18.27 -6.14
C GLU A 60 6.51 17.82 -7.06
N ASP A 61 6.57 16.62 -7.64
CA ASP A 61 5.59 16.19 -8.63
C ASP A 61 4.19 15.96 -8.04
N ILE A 62 4.07 15.45 -6.82
CA ILE A 62 2.79 15.33 -6.12
C ILE A 62 2.24 16.71 -5.74
N LEU A 63 3.06 17.62 -5.21
CA LEU A 63 2.64 19.00 -4.93
C LEU A 63 2.09 19.68 -6.18
N LEU A 64 2.81 19.59 -7.30
CA LEU A 64 2.39 20.19 -8.56
C LEU A 64 1.18 19.48 -9.17
N MET A 65 0.94 18.22 -8.85
CA MET A 65 -0.23 17.48 -9.29
C MET A 65 -1.49 17.89 -8.52
N THR A 66 -1.37 18.16 -7.22
CA THR A 66 -2.51 18.54 -6.36
C THR A 66 -2.80 20.04 -6.38
N GLU A 67 -1.76 20.88 -6.47
CA GLU A 67 -1.89 22.35 -6.36
C GLU A 67 -1.59 23.08 -7.67
N GLY A 68 -0.75 22.50 -8.53
CA GLY A 68 -0.16 23.22 -9.66
C GLY A 68 -1.18 23.68 -10.69
N GLY A 69 -2.35 23.04 -10.78
CA GLY A 69 -3.44 23.42 -11.69
C GLY A 69 -4.37 24.51 -11.19
N THR A 70 -4.08 25.09 -10.03
CA THR A 70 -4.83 26.22 -9.46
C THR A 70 -4.31 27.56 -9.97
N ASP A 71 -5.03 28.65 -9.66
CA ASP A 71 -4.62 30.03 -9.95
C ASP A 71 -3.49 30.55 -9.02
N CYS A 72 -3.12 29.78 -8.00
CA CYS A 72 -1.99 30.06 -7.11
C CYS A 72 -0.62 29.82 -7.76
N TRP A 73 -0.57 29.17 -8.93
CA TRP A 73 0.67 28.81 -9.63
C TRP A 73 0.72 29.39 -11.03
N PHE A 74 1.87 29.95 -11.41
CA PHE A 74 2.10 30.47 -12.75
C PHE A 74 3.49 30.08 -13.25
N ASN A 75 3.54 29.52 -14.47
CA ASN A 75 4.79 29.39 -15.21
C ASN A 75 5.05 30.68 -15.99
N ASN A 76 6.27 31.22 -15.90
CA ASN A 76 6.67 32.33 -16.78
C ASN A 76 6.55 31.93 -18.27
N GLU A 77 6.38 32.91 -19.17
CA GLU A 77 6.03 32.64 -20.57
C GLU A 77 7.03 31.73 -21.30
N LYS A 78 8.30 31.72 -20.89
CA LYS A 78 9.38 30.93 -21.50
C LYS A 78 9.61 29.58 -20.83
N SER A 79 8.97 29.32 -19.68
CA SER A 79 9.05 28.07 -18.95
C SER A 79 7.89 27.16 -19.33
N PHE A 80 8.24 25.95 -19.79
CA PHE A 80 7.30 24.84 -19.94
C PHE A 80 7.43 23.82 -18.80
N TYR A 81 8.05 24.21 -17.69
CA TYR A 81 8.25 23.35 -16.54
C TYR A 81 6.89 22.91 -15.96
N ASN A 82 6.62 21.60 -15.98
CA ASN A 82 5.34 21.05 -15.52
C ASN A 82 4.08 21.75 -16.11
N LYS A 83 4.15 22.12 -17.40
CA LYS A 83 3.01 22.67 -18.15
C LYS A 83 1.77 21.76 -18.15
N GLN A 84 1.97 20.47 -17.88
CA GLN A 84 0.91 19.47 -17.79
C GLN A 84 -0.03 19.75 -16.62
N THR A 85 0.50 20.10 -15.45
CA THR A 85 -0.34 20.39 -14.29
C THR A 85 -0.71 21.87 -14.23
N THR A 86 0.21 22.77 -14.59
CA THR A 86 0.01 24.23 -14.47
C THR A 86 -0.77 24.90 -15.60
N ARG A 87 -0.85 24.26 -16.77
CA ARG A 87 -1.54 24.80 -17.95
C ARG A 87 -2.40 23.76 -18.65
N TYR A 88 -2.49 22.54 -18.13
CA TYR A 88 -3.21 21.41 -18.73
C TYR A 88 -2.81 21.13 -20.19
N MET A 89 -1.54 21.37 -20.55
CA MET A 89 -1.02 21.16 -21.90
C MET A 89 -0.24 19.86 -22.02
N ASN A 90 -0.39 19.15 -23.14
CA ASN A 90 0.32 17.92 -23.48
C ASN A 90 0.16 16.82 -22.40
N LEU A 91 -1.06 16.61 -21.93
CA LEU A 91 -1.39 15.49 -21.04
C LEU A 91 -1.32 14.18 -21.83
N ALA A 92 -0.43 13.29 -21.42
CA ALA A 92 -0.30 11.94 -21.96
C ALA A 92 -0.08 10.95 -20.83
N SER A 93 -0.58 9.72 -21.01
CA SER A 93 -0.62 8.68 -19.97
C SER A 93 0.75 8.05 -19.68
N ASP A 94 1.71 8.17 -20.59
CA ASP A 94 3.06 7.62 -20.47
C ASP A 94 4.03 8.57 -19.76
N LEU A 95 3.59 9.78 -19.39
CA LEU A 95 4.45 10.76 -18.75
C LEU A 95 4.83 10.33 -17.34
N THR A 96 6.14 10.27 -17.09
CA THR A 96 6.73 9.98 -15.77
C THR A 96 6.16 10.86 -14.66
N LYS A 97 5.77 12.10 -14.99
CA LYS A 97 5.15 13.06 -14.05
C LYS A 97 3.83 12.57 -13.43
N PHE A 98 3.10 11.68 -14.11
CA PHE A 98 1.87 11.09 -13.59
C PHE A 98 2.06 9.63 -13.17
N ASN A 99 2.94 8.90 -13.86
CA ASN A 99 3.25 7.50 -13.54
C ASN A 99 3.98 7.35 -12.20
N ASN A 100 4.86 8.29 -11.84
CA ASN A 100 5.57 8.24 -10.56
C ASN A 100 4.63 8.48 -9.36
N PRO A 101 3.85 9.57 -9.31
CA PRO A 101 2.83 9.74 -8.28
C PRO A 101 1.93 8.52 -8.14
N TRP A 102 1.37 8.02 -9.25
CA TRP A 102 0.54 6.82 -9.24
C TRP A 102 1.20 5.66 -8.48
N LYS A 103 2.41 5.26 -8.88
CA LYS A 103 3.15 4.18 -8.21
C LYS A 103 3.37 4.48 -6.73
N ARG A 104 3.83 5.68 -6.41
CA ARG A 104 4.13 6.11 -5.04
C ARG A 104 2.91 6.12 -4.12
N MET A 105 1.69 6.31 -4.65
CA MET A 105 0.45 6.23 -3.87
C MET A 105 -0.04 4.79 -3.69
N TYR A 106 0.17 3.92 -4.68
CA TYR A 106 -0.23 2.51 -4.60
C TYR A 106 0.75 1.61 -3.84
N ASP A 107 2.05 1.89 -3.91
CA ASP A 107 3.09 1.11 -3.22
C ASP A 107 2.83 0.98 -1.70
N PRO A 108 2.50 2.04 -0.94
CA PRO A 108 2.27 1.91 0.49
C PRO A 108 0.91 1.27 0.82
N ILE A 109 -0.06 1.23 -0.10
CA ILE A 109 -1.36 0.57 0.14
C ILE A 109 -1.15 -0.93 0.39
N ASN A 110 -0.26 -1.58 -0.38
CA ASN A 110 0.01 -2.99 -0.16
C ASN A 110 0.66 -3.27 1.21
N LEU A 111 1.53 -2.35 1.67
CA LEU A 111 2.12 -2.43 3.01
C LEU A 111 1.06 -2.26 4.10
N CYS A 112 0.13 -1.33 3.92
CA CYS A 112 -0.99 -1.15 4.85
C CYS A 112 -1.89 -2.37 4.87
N ASN A 113 -2.21 -2.95 3.70
CA ASN A 113 -3.00 -4.18 3.61
C ASN A 113 -2.31 -5.35 4.31
N ALA A 114 -0.98 -5.48 4.16
CA ALA A 114 -0.21 -6.48 4.88
C ALA A 114 -0.24 -6.25 6.40
N ALA A 115 -0.09 -5.01 6.86
CA ALA A 115 -0.16 -4.68 8.28
C ALA A 115 -1.54 -5.01 8.86
N ILE A 116 -2.61 -4.61 8.18
CA ILE A 116 -3.98 -4.86 8.62
C ILE A 116 -4.28 -6.37 8.60
N GLY A 117 -3.95 -7.07 7.51
CA GLY A 117 -4.26 -8.49 7.35
C GLY A 117 -3.43 -9.43 8.24
N ARG A 118 -2.24 -9.00 8.69
CA ARG A 118 -1.34 -9.83 9.52
C ARG A 118 -1.41 -9.49 11.02
N ALA A 119 -2.18 -8.48 11.40
CA ALA A 119 -2.32 -7.99 12.77
C ALA A 119 -2.56 -9.08 13.82
N ASP A 120 -3.46 -10.01 13.53
CA ASP A 120 -3.85 -11.06 14.47
C ASP A 120 -2.73 -12.07 14.75
N GLY A 121 -1.80 -12.24 13.79
CA GLY A 121 -0.64 -13.12 13.91
C GLY A 121 0.59 -12.48 14.53
N ALA A 122 0.54 -11.19 14.88
CA ALA A 122 1.72 -10.40 15.26
C ALA A 122 2.18 -10.59 16.72
N GLY A 123 1.57 -11.50 17.48
CA GLY A 123 2.05 -11.87 18.82
C GLY A 123 1.91 -10.77 19.88
N PHE A 124 1.01 -9.80 19.69
CA PHE A 124 0.75 -8.76 20.69
C PHE A 124 0.16 -9.36 21.98
N PRO A 125 0.52 -8.81 23.15
CA PRO A 125 0.09 -9.35 24.45
C PRO A 125 -1.38 -9.08 24.76
N ASN A 126 -2.00 -8.10 24.10
CA ASN A 126 -3.44 -7.84 24.17
C ASN A 126 -3.93 -7.08 22.93
N ASP A 127 -5.23 -7.22 22.68
CA ASP A 127 -5.94 -6.62 21.56
C ASP A 127 -5.83 -5.10 21.53
N SER A 128 -5.91 -4.41 22.68
CA SER A 128 -5.84 -2.95 22.71
C SER A 128 -4.51 -2.39 22.19
N ILE A 129 -3.37 -3.06 22.47
CA ILE A 129 -2.07 -2.64 21.96
C ILE A 129 -1.96 -2.94 20.46
N ARG A 130 -2.43 -4.12 20.03
CA ARG A 130 -2.48 -4.48 18.61
C ARG A 130 -3.32 -3.47 17.84
N ASP A 131 -4.54 -3.20 18.28
CA ASP A 131 -5.50 -2.37 17.58
C ASP A 131 -5.04 -0.92 17.52
N ALA A 132 -4.44 -0.40 18.60
CA ALA A 132 -3.83 0.93 18.59
C ALA A 132 -2.68 1.04 17.56
N LYS A 133 -1.92 -0.03 17.36
CA LYS A 133 -0.82 -0.08 16.38
C LYS A 133 -1.33 -0.25 14.95
N VAL A 134 -2.28 -1.14 14.73
CA VAL A 134 -2.92 -1.41 13.43
C VAL A 134 -3.74 -0.21 12.95
N ALA A 135 -4.30 0.56 13.87
CA ALA A 135 -5.01 1.80 13.59
C ALA A 135 -4.14 2.84 12.87
N GLU A 136 -2.82 2.83 13.06
CA GLU A 136 -1.90 3.65 12.28
C GLU A 136 -1.92 3.25 10.79
N ALA A 137 -1.95 1.95 10.49
CA ALA A 137 -2.01 1.45 9.13
C ALA A 137 -3.37 1.73 8.46
N HIS A 138 -4.48 1.62 9.21
CA HIS A 138 -5.80 2.06 8.73
C HIS A 138 -5.82 3.56 8.40
N PHE A 139 -5.32 4.42 9.30
CA PHE A 139 -5.24 5.85 9.04
C PHE A 139 -4.46 6.17 7.76
N LEU A 140 -3.30 5.52 7.57
CA LEU A 140 -2.48 5.71 6.39
C LEU A 140 -3.17 5.19 5.12
N ARG A 141 -3.81 4.02 5.17
CA ARG A 141 -4.56 3.45 4.03
C ARG A 141 -5.73 4.36 3.63
N ALA A 142 -6.50 4.86 4.59
CA ALA A 142 -7.54 5.86 4.36
C ALA A 142 -6.97 7.09 3.64
N TYR A 143 -5.85 7.62 4.13
CA TYR A 143 -5.20 8.79 3.54
C TYR A 143 -4.73 8.54 2.10
N TYR A 144 -4.07 7.41 1.82
CA TYR A 144 -3.61 7.08 0.47
C TYR A 144 -4.75 6.85 -0.50
N ASN A 145 -5.77 6.10 -0.09
CA ASN A 145 -6.97 5.86 -0.91
C ASN A 145 -7.72 7.18 -1.20
N TRP A 146 -7.85 8.05 -0.20
CA TRP A 146 -8.44 9.38 -0.38
C TRP A 146 -7.69 10.19 -1.45
N MET A 147 -6.36 10.27 -1.33
CA MET A 147 -5.56 10.99 -2.33
C MET A 147 -5.67 10.42 -3.74
N ILE A 148 -5.82 9.09 -3.88
CA ILE A 148 -6.01 8.44 -5.18
C ILE A 148 -7.38 8.77 -5.76
N VAL A 149 -8.45 8.61 -4.99
CA VAL A 149 -9.81 8.80 -5.50
C VAL A 149 -10.08 10.26 -5.84
N GLU A 150 -9.52 11.20 -5.09
CA GLU A 150 -9.63 12.64 -5.40
C GLU A 150 -8.93 13.01 -6.72
N GLN A 151 -7.79 12.36 -7.02
CA GLN A 151 -7.02 12.70 -8.22
C GLN A 151 -7.49 11.98 -9.49
N TRP A 152 -7.94 10.72 -9.37
CA TRP A 152 -8.26 9.86 -10.51
C TRP A 152 -9.70 9.34 -10.55
N GLY A 153 -10.51 9.62 -9.52
CA GLY A 153 -11.83 9.03 -9.37
C GLY A 153 -11.77 7.51 -9.17
N GLY A 154 -12.82 6.80 -9.59
CA GLY A 154 -12.91 5.35 -9.46
C GLY A 154 -11.86 4.61 -10.29
N VAL A 155 -10.88 4.01 -9.62
CA VAL A 155 -9.78 3.25 -10.21
C VAL A 155 -9.59 1.91 -9.49
N ILE A 156 -8.40 1.33 -9.43
CA ILE A 156 -8.21 -0.01 -8.87
C ILE A 156 -8.19 0.09 -7.34
N LEU A 157 -9.20 -0.46 -6.66
CA LEU A 157 -9.17 -0.57 -5.20
C LEU A 157 -8.57 -1.92 -4.79
N ARG A 158 -7.66 -1.91 -3.81
CA ARG A 158 -7.08 -3.13 -3.23
C ARG A 158 -7.12 -3.04 -1.71
N THR A 159 -7.78 -4.00 -1.09
CA THR A 159 -7.97 -4.08 0.37
C THR A 159 -7.17 -5.21 1.02
N GLU A 160 -6.54 -6.07 0.20
CA GLU A 160 -5.76 -7.23 0.64
C GLU A 160 -4.30 -7.13 0.20
N GLU A 161 -3.45 -7.87 0.90
CA GLU A 161 -2.03 -8.01 0.56
C GLU A 161 -1.88 -8.80 -0.75
N THR A 162 -0.99 -8.33 -1.62
CA THR A 162 -0.68 -9.00 -2.87
C THR A 162 0.13 -10.28 -2.62
N ALA A 163 -0.48 -11.45 -2.82
CA ALA A 163 0.18 -12.75 -2.67
C ALA A 163 0.89 -13.26 -3.94
N GLY A 164 0.73 -12.58 -5.09
CA GLY A 164 1.31 -12.99 -6.36
C GLY A 164 1.04 -12.02 -7.51
N PRO A 165 1.52 -12.32 -8.74
CA PRO A 165 1.34 -11.44 -9.89
C PRO A 165 -0.14 -11.33 -10.26
N VAL A 166 -0.65 -10.11 -10.26
CA VAL A 166 -2.01 -9.78 -10.69
C VAL A 166 -1.96 -9.18 -12.10
N LEU A 167 -2.50 -9.91 -13.08
CA LEU A 167 -2.49 -9.52 -14.50
C LEU A 167 -3.77 -8.85 -14.98
N SER A 168 -4.80 -8.80 -14.12
CA SER A 168 -6.07 -8.14 -14.39
C SER A 168 -6.22 -6.88 -13.54
N ALA A 169 -6.85 -5.86 -14.09
CA ALA A 169 -7.18 -4.63 -13.39
C ALA A 169 -8.66 -4.32 -13.60
N GLN A 170 -9.42 -4.28 -12.51
CA GLN A 170 -10.82 -3.86 -12.50
C GLN A 170 -10.91 -2.52 -11.78
N ARG A 171 -11.70 -1.61 -12.35
CA ARG A 171 -12.01 -0.33 -11.71
C ARG A 171 -13.14 -0.53 -10.70
N SER A 172 -12.93 0.02 -9.52
CA SER A 172 -13.93 0.23 -8.48
C SER A 172 -14.56 1.60 -8.65
N SER A 173 -15.75 1.77 -8.06
CA SER A 173 -16.45 3.05 -8.05
C SER A 173 -15.80 4.03 -7.06
N VAL A 174 -16.15 5.32 -7.16
CA VAL A 174 -15.75 6.30 -6.13
C VAL A 174 -16.37 5.94 -4.78
N ASP A 175 -17.61 5.44 -4.77
CA ASP A 175 -18.29 5.02 -3.55
C ASP A 175 -17.56 3.84 -2.87
N ASP A 176 -17.08 2.86 -3.63
CA ASP A 176 -16.31 1.72 -3.09
C ASP A 176 -15.04 2.20 -2.37
N PHE A 177 -14.35 3.20 -2.93
CA PHE A 177 -13.19 3.81 -2.27
C PHE A 177 -13.60 4.47 -0.96
N TYR A 178 -14.69 5.25 -0.97
CA TYR A 178 -15.16 5.95 0.22
C TYR A 178 -15.69 5.02 1.30
N GLU A 179 -16.25 3.86 0.96
CA GLU A 179 -16.59 2.81 1.94
C GLU A 179 -15.34 2.37 2.71
N VAL A 180 -14.28 1.97 1.99
CA VAL A 180 -13.02 1.54 2.63
C VAL A 180 -12.37 2.68 3.43
N ILE A 181 -12.34 3.90 2.88
CA ILE A 181 -11.75 5.06 3.54
C ILE A 181 -12.48 5.38 4.86
N LEU A 182 -13.81 5.29 4.88
CA LEU A 182 -14.61 5.59 6.06
C LEU A 182 -14.49 4.49 7.12
N ASP A 183 -14.50 3.23 6.72
CA ASP A 183 -14.26 2.12 7.64
C ASP A 183 -12.87 2.22 8.30
N ASP A 184 -11.84 2.54 7.50
CA ASP A 184 -10.48 2.72 7.98
C ASP A 184 -10.36 3.90 8.94
N ILE A 185 -10.97 5.05 8.62
CA ILE A 185 -10.87 6.23 9.49
C ILE A 185 -11.66 6.04 10.79
N ASP A 186 -12.79 5.35 10.76
CA ASP A 186 -13.59 5.04 11.95
C ASP A 186 -12.85 4.07 12.87
N PHE A 187 -12.18 3.05 12.29
CA PHE A 187 -11.28 2.18 13.05
C PHE A 187 -10.14 2.97 13.70
N ALA A 188 -9.52 3.88 12.94
CA ALA A 188 -8.43 4.71 13.43
C ALA A 188 -8.87 5.65 14.57
N VAL A 189 -10.02 6.33 14.43
CA VAL A 189 -10.60 7.20 15.47
C VAL A 189 -10.89 6.41 16.75
N SER A 190 -11.35 5.17 16.62
CA SER A 190 -11.71 4.33 17.75
C SER A 190 -10.48 3.93 18.56
N HIS A 191 -9.39 3.51 17.90
CA HIS A 191 -8.27 2.83 18.55
C HIS A 191 -6.99 3.65 18.71
N LEU A 192 -6.81 4.75 17.95
CA LEU A 192 -5.64 5.61 18.15
C LEU A 192 -5.68 6.31 19.53
N PRO A 193 -4.53 6.50 20.20
CA PRO A 193 -4.47 7.24 21.44
C PRO A 193 -4.72 8.73 21.21
N MET A 194 -5.09 9.47 22.27
CA MET A 194 -5.29 10.93 22.21
C MET A 194 -4.02 11.73 21.89
N SER A 195 -2.87 11.12 22.08
CA SER A 195 -1.55 11.66 21.76
C SER A 195 -0.57 10.51 21.60
N GLN A 196 0.37 10.65 20.66
CA GLN A 196 1.48 9.73 20.47
C GLN A 196 2.73 10.25 21.20
N VAL A 197 3.57 9.33 21.71
CA VAL A 197 4.88 9.69 22.26
C VAL A 197 5.85 10.07 21.13
N GLU A 198 5.80 9.31 20.03
CA GLU A 198 6.64 9.55 18.86
C GLU A 198 5.98 10.59 17.95
N ILE A 199 6.66 11.73 17.76
CA ILE A 199 6.21 12.78 16.85
C ILE A 199 6.25 12.25 15.42
N GLY A 200 5.15 12.46 14.69
CA GLY A 200 4.99 12.05 13.29
C GLY A 200 4.01 10.89 13.08
N ARG A 201 3.61 10.19 14.15
CA ARG A 201 2.51 9.22 14.12
C ARG A 201 1.16 9.90 14.27
N PRO A 202 0.09 9.41 13.62
CA PRO A 202 -1.24 9.93 13.79
C PRO A 202 -1.72 9.57 15.20
N ASP A 203 -2.32 10.57 15.85
CA ASP A 203 -3.13 10.38 17.04
C ASP A 203 -4.62 10.47 16.67
N LYS A 204 -5.49 10.28 17.66
CA LYS A 204 -6.94 10.37 17.48
C LYS A 204 -7.38 11.73 16.90
N LYS A 205 -6.65 12.81 17.21
CA LYS A 205 -6.99 14.15 16.71
C LYS A 205 -6.69 14.26 15.22
N ALA A 206 -5.57 13.69 14.76
CA ALA A 206 -5.27 13.59 13.34
C ALA A 206 -6.33 12.78 12.58
N ALA A 207 -6.76 11.65 13.16
CA ALA A 207 -7.83 10.83 12.57
C ALA A 207 -9.17 11.58 12.49
N LEU A 208 -9.59 12.26 13.55
CA LEU A 208 -10.78 13.11 13.55
C LEU A 208 -10.68 14.26 12.55
N ALA A 209 -9.51 14.89 12.40
CA ALA A 209 -9.29 15.95 11.43
C ALA A 209 -9.42 15.45 9.99
N LEU A 210 -8.89 14.25 9.70
CA LEU A 210 -9.07 13.61 8.40
C LEU A 210 -10.53 13.21 8.17
N GLN A 211 -11.20 12.61 9.17
CA GLN A 211 -12.63 12.27 9.09
C GLN A 211 -13.49 13.50 8.77
N ALA A 212 -13.24 14.64 9.44
CA ALA A 212 -13.94 15.89 9.15
C ALA A 212 -13.69 16.38 7.73
N ARG A 213 -12.44 16.26 7.23
CA ARG A 213 -12.11 16.60 5.85
C ARG A 213 -12.84 15.71 4.84
N LEU A 214 -12.86 14.40 5.07
CA LEU A 214 -13.56 13.44 4.23
C LEU A 214 -15.06 13.73 4.16
N ALA A 215 -15.67 14.06 5.31
CA ALA A 215 -17.08 14.45 5.38
C ALA A 215 -17.37 15.74 4.59
N LEU A 216 -16.45 16.71 4.58
CA LEU A 216 -16.57 17.95 3.79
C LEU A 216 -16.43 17.69 2.29
N THR A 217 -15.48 16.84 1.88
CA THR A 217 -15.23 16.57 0.45
C THR A 217 -16.36 15.75 -0.19
N ARG A 218 -17.06 14.92 0.59
CA ARG A 218 -18.19 14.11 0.14
C ARG A 218 -19.56 14.82 0.23
N ALA A 219 -19.61 16.05 0.75
CA ALA A 219 -20.86 16.79 1.02
C ALA A 219 -21.56 17.31 -0.25
#